data_AF-A0A8J6XJR8-F1
#
_entry.id   AF-A0A8J6XJR8-F1
#
_cell.length_a   1.000
_cell.length_b   1.000
_cell.length_c   1.000
_cell.angle_alpha   90.00
_cell.angle_beta   90.00
_cell.angle_gamma   90.00
#
_symmetry.space_group_name_H-M   'P 1'
#
loop_
_entity.id
_entity.type
_entity.pdbx_description
1 polymer ?
#
loop_
_entity_poly.entity_id
_entity_poly.type
_entity_poly.pdbx_seq_one_letter_code
_entity_poly.pdbx_strand_id
1 'polypeptide(L)'
;MKNRLRILRTELNWSQAQLAERLGVSRQTVNALETGKYDPSLPLASKIAQLFGSPIETIFFLDPIPMTPIFQEGSMFDKFTTQAKHVIMLAQDEGRRMGHNFVGTEQILLGLVVEETSLAARILKSYGVKIDNARKEVEKIIGRGNGTTALEIPFTPRAKSVLDYSIEESRQLGHNYVGTEHLLLGSLRVTDGVAVRVLEIFGVDIENIRQQVLEEITPKIVEPVVMPGTSRDRTSSNEEYLPQTTTDFTSGAVSTRFCALLSNWVEPHKLGYVVANGAGFQLPNGDVLAPQISFFSRERLKRVPRTYPELVPNLVVEIKSAFDRLTLIQEKVMGFLQIGVEVALLINPDDRTVAVYNRHQKPMITMLSDDDKLNFPELLPGWEVSVSQLWPAVLD
;
A
#
# COMPACT_ATOMS: atom_id res chain seq x y z
N MET A 1 4.74 30.27 13.89
CA MET A 1 4.99 30.58 12.47
C MET A 1 6.41 31.12 12.24
N LYS A 2 7.21 30.46 11.40
CA LYS A 2 8.50 30.99 10.91
C LYS A 2 8.28 32.15 9.93
N ASN A 3 9.23 33.08 9.82
CA ASN A 3 9.12 34.21 8.88
C ASN A 3 10.48 34.81 8.49
N ARG A 4 10.49 35.58 7.39
CA ARG A 4 11.63 36.37 6.88
C ARG A 4 11.55 37.86 7.28
N LEU A 5 10.61 38.26 8.15
CA LEU A 5 10.34 39.66 8.49
C LEU A 5 11.59 40.44 8.91
N ARG A 6 12.45 39.81 9.72
CA ARG A 6 13.74 40.39 10.16
C ARG A 6 14.73 40.62 9.01
N ILE A 7 14.72 39.77 7.97
CA ILE A 7 15.61 39.88 6.81
C ILE A 7 15.12 41.02 5.92
N LEU A 8 13.86 41.00 5.50
CA LEU A 8 13.22 42.03 4.68
C LEU A 8 13.33 43.43 5.31
N ARG A 9 13.16 43.53 6.64
CA ARG A 9 13.37 44.77 7.38
C ARG A 9 14.83 45.25 7.34
N THR A 10 15.79 44.34 7.37
CA THR A 10 17.22 44.65 7.36
C THR A 10 17.71 45.06 5.97
N GLU A 11 17.19 44.43 4.91
CA GLU A 11 17.45 44.81 3.51
C GLU A 11 17.00 46.24 3.21
N LEU A 12 15.88 46.69 3.80
CA LEU A 12 15.41 48.08 3.75
C LEU A 12 16.04 49.01 4.80
N ASN A 13 17.04 48.54 5.57
CA ASN A 13 17.72 49.28 6.65
C ASN A 13 16.79 49.88 7.73
N TRP A 14 15.65 49.25 8.01
CA TRP A 14 14.69 49.72 9.02
C TRP A 14 14.96 49.13 10.41
N SER A 15 14.74 49.92 11.46
CA SER A 15 14.66 49.41 12.83
C SER A 15 13.30 48.76 13.12
N GLN A 16 13.23 47.90 14.15
CA GLN A 16 11.95 47.32 14.61
C GLN A 16 10.89 48.39 14.94
N ALA A 17 11.31 49.59 15.36
CA ALA A 17 10.40 50.70 15.65
C ALA A 17 9.82 51.33 14.37
N GLN A 18 10.65 51.55 13.35
CA GLN A 18 10.21 52.08 12.05
C GLN A 18 9.29 51.09 11.31
N LEU A 19 9.50 49.78 11.46
CA LEU A 19 8.55 48.78 10.94
C LEU A 19 7.23 48.78 11.74
N ALA A 20 7.29 48.91 13.06
CA ALA A 20 6.09 48.95 13.91
C ALA A 20 5.20 50.16 13.58
N GLU A 21 5.82 51.33 13.41
CA GLU A 21 5.20 52.57 12.92
C GLU A 21 4.48 52.36 11.58
N ARG A 22 5.16 51.81 10.56
CA ARG A 22 4.60 51.55 9.22
C ARG A 22 3.42 50.58 9.21
N LEU A 23 3.36 49.67 10.18
CA LEU A 23 2.29 48.67 10.31
C LEU A 23 1.13 49.13 11.22
N GLY A 24 1.34 50.19 12.03
CA GLY A 24 0.40 50.63 13.05
C GLY A 24 0.32 49.69 14.25
N VAL A 25 1.46 49.10 14.66
CA VAL A 25 1.56 48.16 15.80
C VAL A 25 2.66 48.57 16.78
N SER A 26 2.80 47.85 17.90
CA SER A 26 3.88 48.13 18.87
C SER A 26 5.23 47.54 18.44
N ARG A 27 6.34 48.10 18.93
CA ARG A 27 7.68 47.49 18.74
C ARG A 27 7.77 46.08 19.33
N GLN A 28 7.02 45.81 20.40
CA GLN A 28 6.95 44.48 21.01
C GLN A 28 6.24 43.48 20.08
N THR A 29 5.19 43.91 19.37
CA THR A 29 4.50 43.11 18.34
C THR A 29 5.45 42.72 17.21
N VAL A 30 6.24 43.66 16.68
CA VAL A 30 7.27 43.36 15.66
C VAL A 30 8.32 42.38 16.19
N ASN A 31 8.79 42.56 17.43
CA ASN A 31 9.75 41.64 18.03
C ASN A 31 9.16 40.23 18.28
N ALA A 32 7.88 40.13 18.64
CA ALA A 32 7.19 38.85 18.82
C ALA A 32 6.99 38.12 17.48
N LEU A 33 6.66 38.86 16.41
CA LEU A 33 6.64 38.34 15.03
C LEU A 33 8.04 37.85 14.61
N GLU A 34 9.09 38.68 14.70
CA GLU A 34 10.46 38.31 14.30
C GLU A 34 11.05 37.14 15.09
N THR A 35 10.53 36.85 16.28
CA THR A 35 10.97 35.72 17.11
C THR A 35 10.04 34.50 17.03
N GLY A 36 9.01 34.53 16.17
CA GLY A 36 8.05 33.43 16.00
C GLY A 36 7.17 33.15 17.24
N LYS A 37 7.10 34.10 18.18
CA LYS A 37 6.32 34.00 19.43
C LYS A 37 4.89 34.51 19.31
N TYR A 38 4.54 35.10 18.17
CA TYR A 38 3.22 35.60 17.86
C TYR A 38 2.97 35.45 16.36
N ASP A 39 1.87 34.79 16.02
CA ASP A 39 1.46 34.58 14.63
C ASP A 39 0.49 35.71 14.23
N PRO A 40 0.68 36.38 13.08
CA PRO A 40 -0.14 37.53 12.69
C PRO A 40 -1.56 37.10 12.31
N SER A 41 -2.56 37.90 12.66
CA SER A 41 -3.88 37.80 12.07
C SER A 41 -3.82 38.12 10.56
N LEU A 42 -4.72 37.54 9.76
CA LEU A 42 -4.74 37.71 8.30
C LEU A 42 -4.67 39.19 7.86
N PRO A 43 -5.41 40.15 8.46
CA PRO A 43 -5.29 41.58 8.10
C PRO A 43 -3.90 42.18 8.37
N LEU A 44 -3.18 41.71 9.39
CA LEU A 44 -1.81 42.14 9.68
C LEU A 44 -0.80 41.48 8.73
N ALA A 45 -1.00 40.20 8.40
CA ALA A 45 -0.19 39.50 7.40
C ALA A 45 -0.32 40.16 6.01
N SER A 46 -1.53 40.50 5.58
CA SER A 46 -1.78 41.22 4.32
C SER A 46 -1.17 42.63 4.30
N LYS A 47 -1.25 43.39 5.41
CA LYS A 47 -0.55 44.68 5.54
C LYS A 47 0.96 44.55 5.39
N ILE A 48 1.55 43.49 5.97
CA ILE A 48 2.98 43.21 5.88
C ILE A 48 3.37 42.84 4.44
N ALA A 49 2.60 41.98 3.77
CA ALA A 49 2.78 41.65 2.37
C ALA A 49 2.75 42.88 1.46
N GLN A 50 1.76 43.76 1.65
CA GLN A 50 1.66 45.03 0.93
C GLN A 50 2.85 45.97 1.20
N LEU A 51 3.30 46.07 2.45
CA LEU A 51 4.43 46.94 2.84
C LEU A 51 5.77 46.50 2.23
N PHE A 52 5.98 45.19 2.04
CA PHE A 52 7.19 44.63 1.41
C PHE A 52 7.01 44.26 -0.07
N GLY A 53 5.87 44.60 -0.68
CA GLY A 53 5.58 44.30 -2.09
C GLY A 53 5.65 42.80 -2.46
N SER A 54 5.49 41.91 -1.48
CA SER A 54 5.84 40.48 -1.57
C SER A 54 4.68 39.62 -1.07
N PRO A 55 4.36 38.47 -1.71
CA PRO A 55 3.26 37.61 -1.29
C PRO A 55 3.41 37.10 0.16
N ILE A 56 2.28 36.87 0.85
CA ILE A 56 2.24 36.52 2.29
C ILE A 56 3.12 35.29 2.57
N GLU A 57 3.01 34.28 1.71
CA GLU A 57 3.71 32.99 1.72
C GLU A 57 5.24 33.09 1.50
N THR A 58 5.73 34.23 0.99
CA THR A 58 7.19 34.49 0.88
C THR A 58 7.77 35.15 2.13
N ILE A 59 6.91 35.76 2.95
CA ILE A 59 7.26 36.43 4.20
C ILE A 59 7.05 35.49 5.39
N PHE A 60 5.93 34.77 5.40
CA PHE A 60 5.45 33.92 6.49
C PHE A 60 5.37 32.47 6.04
N PHE A 61 6.10 31.61 6.74
CA PHE A 61 6.07 30.17 6.52
C PHE A 61 5.24 29.57 7.64
N LEU A 62 4.13 28.94 7.25
CA LEU A 62 3.44 28.01 8.13
C LEU A 62 4.49 27.00 8.61
N ASP A 63 4.61 26.84 9.94
CA ASP A 63 5.33 25.69 10.46
C ASP A 63 4.57 24.45 9.96
N PRO A 64 5.26 23.44 9.39
CA PRO A 64 4.58 22.31 8.78
C PRO A 64 3.66 21.66 9.83
N ILE A 65 2.43 21.37 9.42
CA ILE A 65 1.51 20.55 10.21
C ILE A 65 2.29 19.30 10.65
N PRO A 66 2.26 18.88 11.93
CA PRO A 66 2.95 17.68 12.39
C PRO A 66 2.31 16.45 11.74
N MET A 67 2.76 16.15 10.53
CA MET A 67 2.22 15.10 9.69
C MET A 67 2.80 13.76 10.13
N THR A 68 1.98 12.98 10.82
CA THR A 68 1.93 11.53 10.56
C THR A 68 1.89 11.37 9.04
N PRO A 69 2.83 10.66 8.39
CA PRO A 69 3.28 11.02 7.04
C PRO A 69 2.20 10.85 5.97
N ILE A 70 1.59 11.97 5.55
CA ILE A 70 0.75 12.07 4.36
C ILE A 70 1.66 12.48 3.20
N PHE A 71 2.03 11.51 2.36
CA PHE A 71 2.78 11.74 1.14
C PHE A 71 1.93 12.53 0.12
N GLN A 72 2.49 13.57 -0.50
CA GLN A 72 1.90 14.24 -1.67
C GLN A 72 2.96 14.67 -2.70
N GLU A 73 3.45 13.70 -3.48
CA GLU A 73 3.57 13.88 -4.93
C GLU A 73 2.74 12.75 -5.57
N GLY A 74 1.63 13.11 -6.21
CA GLY A 74 0.67 12.14 -6.74
C GLY A 74 1.19 11.35 -7.94
N SER A 75 0.55 10.23 -8.24
CA SER A 75 0.83 9.28 -9.34
C SER A 75 2.03 8.36 -9.11
N MET A 76 3.22 8.87 -8.77
CA MET A 76 4.44 8.04 -8.76
C MET A 76 4.47 7.02 -7.60
N PHE A 77 4.30 7.47 -6.36
CA PHE A 77 4.47 6.61 -5.18
C PHE A 77 3.17 5.95 -4.69
N ASP A 78 2.02 6.21 -5.32
CA ASP A 78 0.74 5.70 -4.85
C ASP A 78 0.72 4.16 -4.78
N LYS A 79 1.36 3.49 -5.75
CA LYS A 79 1.52 2.03 -5.82
C LYS A 79 2.49 1.43 -4.79
N PHE A 80 3.35 2.22 -4.16
CA PHE A 80 4.41 1.69 -3.30
C PHE A 80 3.84 1.28 -1.93
N THR A 81 4.25 0.13 -1.39
CA THR A 81 3.83 -0.30 -0.04
C THR A 81 4.37 0.63 1.04
N THR A 82 3.83 0.54 2.26
CA THR A 82 4.36 1.27 3.43
C THR A 82 5.85 0.98 3.65
N GLN A 83 6.30 -0.27 3.48
CA GLN A 83 7.71 -0.64 3.61
C GLN A 83 8.57 -0.09 2.46
N ALA A 84 8.08 -0.12 1.22
CA ALA A 84 8.80 0.47 0.09
C ALA A 84 8.92 2.00 0.21
N LYS A 85 7.86 2.67 0.68
CA LYS A 85 7.87 4.08 1.07
C LYS A 85 8.85 4.36 2.22
N HIS A 86 8.93 3.48 3.21
CA HIS A 86 9.90 3.61 4.31
C HIS A 86 11.35 3.42 3.82
N VAL A 87 11.64 2.42 2.97
CA VAL A 87 12.94 2.27 2.29
C VAL A 87 13.37 3.55 1.57
N ILE A 88 12.43 4.23 0.90
CA ILE A 88 12.70 5.51 0.21
C ILE A 88 13.02 6.64 1.21
N MET A 89 12.31 6.72 2.34
CA MET A 89 12.65 7.65 3.43
C MET A 89 14.03 7.35 4.04
N LEU A 90 14.33 6.07 4.30
CA LEU A 90 15.62 5.61 4.80
C LEU A 90 16.77 5.92 3.83
N ALA A 91 16.51 5.88 2.52
CA ALA A 91 17.46 6.31 1.50
C ALA A 91 17.74 7.83 1.53
N GLN A 92 16.70 8.65 1.73
CA GLN A 92 16.86 10.10 1.95
C GLN A 92 17.63 10.38 3.25
N ASP A 93 17.36 9.65 4.33
CA ASP A 93 18.03 9.80 5.62
C ASP A 93 19.51 9.34 5.57
N GLU A 94 19.84 8.26 4.86
CA GLU A 94 21.23 7.86 4.58
C GLU A 94 21.95 8.88 3.71
N GLY A 95 21.28 9.47 2.70
CA GLY A 95 21.80 10.59 1.92
C GLY A 95 22.14 11.79 2.81
N ARG A 96 21.23 12.15 3.73
CA ARG A 96 21.43 13.21 4.72
C ARG A 96 22.58 12.88 5.68
N ARG A 97 22.66 11.63 6.16
CA ARG A 97 23.72 11.12 7.07
C ARG A 97 25.11 11.15 6.43
N MET A 98 25.21 10.94 5.12
CA MET A 98 26.46 11.07 4.35
C MET A 98 26.75 12.51 3.87
N GLY A 99 25.85 13.46 4.10
CA GLY A 99 25.99 14.85 3.68
C GLY A 99 25.80 15.06 2.17
N HIS A 100 25.14 14.15 1.48
CA HIS A 100 24.89 14.22 0.04
C HIS A 100 23.66 15.07 -0.29
N ASN A 101 23.72 15.76 -1.44
CA ASN A 101 22.64 16.64 -1.92
C ASN A 101 21.73 15.96 -2.97
N PHE A 102 21.94 14.67 -3.23
CA PHE A 102 21.09 13.84 -4.09
C PHE A 102 20.99 12.43 -3.51
N VAL A 103 19.89 11.73 -3.80
CA VAL A 103 19.73 10.29 -3.54
C VAL A 103 20.15 9.49 -4.77
N GLY A 104 21.24 8.74 -4.64
CA GLY A 104 21.75 7.78 -5.59
C GLY A 104 21.16 6.38 -5.43
N THR A 105 21.52 5.49 -6.35
CA THR A 105 21.17 4.06 -6.33
C THR A 105 21.56 3.38 -5.01
N GLU A 106 22.68 3.82 -4.46
CA GLU A 106 23.37 3.24 -3.32
C GLU A 106 22.75 3.62 -1.99
N GLN A 107 22.10 4.80 -1.87
CA GLN A 107 21.27 5.04 -0.69
C GLN A 107 19.93 4.29 -0.76
N ILE A 108 19.39 3.98 -1.95
CA ILE A 108 18.27 3.03 -2.07
C ILE A 108 18.71 1.64 -1.59
N LEU A 109 19.90 1.16 -1.99
CA LEU A 109 20.47 -0.08 -1.45
C LEU A 109 20.66 -0.03 0.07
N LEU A 110 21.19 1.07 0.63
CA LEU A 110 21.31 1.21 2.09
C LEU A 110 19.94 1.19 2.78
N GLY A 111 18.93 1.87 2.23
CA GLY A 111 17.55 1.83 2.72
C GLY A 111 16.95 0.41 2.71
N LEU A 112 17.17 -0.35 1.64
CA LEU A 112 16.77 -1.76 1.51
C LEU A 112 17.45 -2.67 2.55
N VAL A 113 18.63 -2.31 3.05
CA VAL A 113 19.33 -3.07 4.11
C VAL A 113 18.91 -2.61 5.52
N VAL A 114 18.42 -1.37 5.68
CA VAL A 114 17.94 -0.85 6.99
C VAL A 114 16.52 -1.29 7.32
N GLU A 115 15.66 -1.54 6.33
CA GLU A 115 14.31 -2.10 6.54
C GLU A 115 14.37 -3.60 6.91
N GLU A 116 14.89 -3.92 8.10
CA GLU A 116 15.27 -5.28 8.53
C GLU A 116 14.14 -6.33 8.49
N THR A 117 12.88 -5.90 8.49
CA THR A 117 11.67 -6.74 8.40
C THR A 117 11.31 -7.14 6.97
N SER A 118 11.94 -6.55 5.95
CA SER A 118 11.59 -6.77 4.54
C SER A 118 12.21 -8.02 3.93
N LEU A 119 11.57 -8.51 2.85
CA LEU A 119 12.11 -9.56 1.98
C LEU A 119 13.46 -9.15 1.38
N ALA A 120 13.59 -7.91 0.90
CA ALA A 120 14.84 -7.41 0.35
C ALA A 120 15.99 -7.38 1.39
N ALA A 121 15.74 -6.89 2.61
CA ALA A 121 16.74 -6.91 3.68
C ALA A 121 17.13 -8.34 4.04
N ARG A 122 16.17 -9.27 4.15
CA ARG A 122 16.43 -10.70 4.42
C ARG A 122 17.38 -11.31 3.38
N ILE A 123 17.10 -11.11 2.09
CA ILE A 123 17.92 -11.66 1.01
C ILE A 123 19.31 -11.03 1.00
N LEU A 124 19.42 -9.69 1.04
CA LEU A 124 20.71 -8.98 1.08
C LEU A 124 21.58 -9.41 2.30
N LYS A 125 20.95 -9.59 3.47
CA LYS A 125 21.60 -10.05 4.70
C LYS A 125 22.06 -11.51 4.61
N SER A 126 21.37 -12.36 3.82
CA SER A 126 21.81 -13.73 3.52
C SER A 126 23.08 -13.78 2.65
N TYR A 127 23.22 -12.83 1.71
CA TYR A 127 24.46 -12.57 0.96
C TYR A 127 25.53 -11.80 1.75
N GLY A 128 25.38 -11.67 3.07
CA GLY A 128 26.36 -11.02 3.94
C GLY A 128 26.40 -9.48 3.87
N VAL A 129 25.50 -8.85 3.09
CA VAL A 129 25.41 -7.39 2.96
C VAL A 129 24.80 -6.80 4.24
N LYS A 130 25.67 -6.49 5.20
CA LYS A 130 25.31 -5.87 6.49
C LYS A 130 25.50 -4.37 6.42
N ILE A 131 24.57 -3.60 7.01
CA ILE A 131 24.51 -2.14 6.88
C ILE A 131 25.84 -1.43 7.19
N ASP A 132 26.53 -1.81 8.27
CA ASP A 132 27.79 -1.15 8.67
C ASP A 132 28.98 -1.48 7.78
N ASN A 133 28.88 -2.50 6.93
CA ASN A 133 29.86 -2.74 5.88
C ASN A 133 29.43 -2.06 4.58
N ALA A 134 28.14 -2.15 4.21
CA ALA A 134 27.60 -1.47 3.03
C ALA A 134 27.85 0.05 3.09
N ARG A 135 27.62 0.69 4.24
CA ARG A 135 27.95 2.10 4.49
C ARG A 135 29.43 2.42 4.22
N LYS A 136 30.36 1.52 4.60
CA LYS A 136 31.81 1.72 4.39
C LYS A 136 32.19 1.58 2.92
N GLU A 137 31.65 0.59 2.21
CA GLU A 137 31.95 0.41 0.79
C GLU A 137 31.35 1.56 -0.05
N VAL A 138 30.13 2.02 0.27
CA VAL A 138 29.58 3.26 -0.32
C VAL A 138 30.49 4.45 -0.03
N GLU A 139 30.90 4.67 1.23
CA GLU A 139 31.80 5.78 1.61
C GLU A 139 33.16 5.72 0.89
N LYS A 140 33.68 4.54 0.53
CA LYS A 140 34.90 4.41 -0.30
C LYS A 140 34.67 4.77 -1.77
N ILE A 141 33.49 4.50 -2.33
CA ILE A 141 33.21 4.71 -3.77
C ILE A 141 32.87 6.16 -4.07
N ILE A 142 32.05 6.80 -3.22
CA ILE A 142 31.55 8.18 -3.46
C ILE A 142 32.01 9.22 -2.42
N GLY A 143 32.68 8.80 -1.35
CA GLY A 143 33.14 9.69 -0.29
C GLY A 143 32.03 10.11 0.69
N ARG A 144 32.20 11.31 1.25
CA ARG A 144 31.17 12.06 1.99
C ARG A 144 30.95 13.40 1.30
N GLY A 145 29.73 13.92 1.36
CA GLY A 145 29.42 15.25 0.86
C GLY A 145 29.74 16.35 1.86
N ASN A 146 29.67 17.60 1.39
CA ASN A 146 30.00 18.81 2.15
C ASN A 146 28.94 19.20 3.21
N GLY A 147 28.09 18.26 3.62
CA GLY A 147 26.84 18.51 4.34
C GLY A 147 25.71 18.90 3.40
N THR A 148 24.48 18.67 3.88
CA THR A 148 23.25 19.11 3.20
C THR A 148 22.40 19.96 4.13
N THR A 149 21.83 21.03 3.57
CA THR A 149 20.97 22.00 4.27
C THR A 149 19.53 21.94 3.77
N ALA A 150 19.22 21.01 2.86
CA ALA A 150 17.89 20.85 2.27
C ALA A 150 16.97 20.02 3.18
N LEU A 151 15.69 20.37 3.20
CA LEU A 151 14.67 19.60 3.92
C LEU A 151 14.46 18.23 3.25
N GLU A 152 14.33 18.26 1.93
CA GLU A 152 14.16 17.12 1.03
C GLU A 152 15.38 16.98 0.12
N ILE A 153 15.70 15.75 -0.28
CA ILE A 153 16.88 15.43 -1.09
C ILE A 153 16.40 14.75 -2.39
N PRO A 154 16.62 15.35 -3.58
CA PRO A 154 16.10 14.83 -4.84
C PRO A 154 16.86 13.61 -5.36
N PHE A 155 16.15 12.72 -6.07
CA PHE A 155 16.75 11.55 -6.70
C PHE A 155 17.60 11.90 -7.93
N THR A 156 18.77 11.26 -8.03
CA THR A 156 19.59 11.23 -9.26
C THR A 156 18.82 10.56 -10.42
N PRO A 157 19.19 10.80 -11.69
CA PRO A 157 18.55 10.13 -12.83
C PRO A 157 18.57 8.59 -12.73
N ARG A 158 19.71 8.00 -12.32
CA ARG A 158 19.82 6.54 -12.09
C ARG A 158 18.90 6.06 -10.96
N ALA A 159 18.79 6.82 -9.87
CA ALA A 159 17.86 6.47 -8.78
C ALA A 159 16.39 6.57 -9.21
N LYS A 160 16.03 7.50 -10.11
CA LYS A 160 14.71 7.51 -10.73
C LYS A 160 14.48 6.26 -11.60
N SER A 161 15.48 5.85 -12.39
CA SER A 161 15.40 4.59 -13.14
C SER A 161 15.22 3.35 -12.25
N VAL A 162 15.78 3.32 -11.03
CA VAL A 162 15.48 2.26 -10.05
C VAL A 162 13.99 2.24 -9.68
N LEU A 163 13.38 3.41 -9.45
CA LEU A 163 11.95 3.53 -9.15
C LEU A 163 11.10 3.12 -10.37
N ASP A 164 11.41 3.64 -11.55
CA ASP A 164 10.70 3.31 -12.80
C ASP A 164 10.80 1.79 -13.12
N TYR A 165 11.97 1.19 -12.96
CA TYR A 165 12.15 -0.25 -13.10
C TYR A 165 11.41 -1.03 -12.01
N SER A 166 11.36 -0.57 -10.76
CA SER A 166 10.57 -1.26 -9.71
C SER A 166 9.07 -1.32 -10.01
N ILE A 167 8.51 -0.27 -10.64
CA ILE A 167 7.13 -0.25 -11.16
C ILE A 167 6.99 -1.22 -12.35
N GLU A 168 8.04 -1.37 -13.17
CA GLU A 168 8.01 -2.30 -14.29
C GLU A 168 8.14 -3.76 -13.87
N GLU A 169 9.03 -4.08 -12.92
CA GLU A 169 9.20 -5.42 -12.34
C GLU A 169 7.89 -5.89 -11.71
N SER A 170 7.22 -5.05 -10.93
CA SER A 170 5.93 -5.42 -10.32
C SER A 170 4.87 -5.70 -11.39
N ARG A 171 4.80 -4.86 -12.44
CA ARG A 171 3.91 -5.07 -13.59
C ARG A 171 4.23 -6.35 -14.37
N GLN A 172 5.51 -6.70 -14.54
CA GLN A 172 5.95 -7.91 -15.24
C GLN A 172 5.61 -9.18 -14.44
N LEU A 173 5.77 -9.13 -13.11
CA LEU A 173 5.36 -10.22 -12.20
C LEU A 173 3.83 -10.29 -12.01
N GLY A 174 3.13 -9.19 -12.27
CA GLY A 174 1.66 -9.08 -12.19
C GLY A 174 1.13 -8.47 -10.89
N HIS A 175 2.02 -7.97 -10.02
CA HIS A 175 1.68 -7.32 -8.76
C HIS A 175 1.24 -5.87 -8.99
N ASN A 176 0.11 -5.48 -8.40
CA ASN A 176 -0.45 -4.13 -8.58
C ASN A 176 0.21 -3.08 -7.68
N TYR A 177 1.08 -3.51 -6.76
CA TYR A 177 1.84 -2.69 -5.82
C TYR A 177 3.35 -2.78 -6.14
N VAL A 178 4.15 -1.88 -5.56
CA VAL A 178 5.62 -1.92 -5.56
C VAL A 178 6.12 -2.07 -4.14
N GLY A 179 6.69 -3.23 -3.82
CA GLY A 179 7.30 -3.51 -2.52
C GLY A 179 8.84 -3.39 -2.54
N THR A 180 9.46 -3.96 -1.52
CA THR A 180 10.91 -3.86 -1.26
C THR A 180 11.74 -4.72 -2.23
N GLU A 181 11.21 -5.88 -2.56
CA GLU A 181 11.66 -6.86 -3.54
C GLU A 181 11.60 -6.31 -4.96
N HIS A 182 10.54 -5.58 -5.34
CA HIS A 182 10.50 -4.86 -6.61
C HIS A 182 11.52 -3.70 -6.67
N LEU A 183 11.71 -2.96 -5.56
CA LEU A 183 12.79 -1.97 -5.45
C LEU A 183 14.19 -2.59 -5.58
N LEU A 184 14.41 -3.77 -5.01
CA LEU A 184 15.66 -4.53 -5.18
C LEU A 184 15.85 -4.96 -6.64
N LEU A 185 14.86 -5.63 -7.25
CA LEU A 185 14.93 -6.04 -8.66
C LEU A 185 15.18 -4.87 -9.63
N GLY A 186 14.56 -3.71 -9.37
CA GLY A 186 14.80 -2.46 -10.10
C GLY A 186 16.21 -1.89 -9.86
N SER A 187 16.76 -2.05 -8.66
CA SER A 187 18.13 -1.66 -8.32
C SER A 187 19.18 -2.51 -9.04
N LEU A 188 18.94 -3.82 -9.16
CA LEU A 188 19.80 -4.75 -9.90
C LEU A 188 19.83 -4.45 -11.42
N ARG A 189 18.75 -3.88 -11.98
CA ARG A 189 18.69 -3.49 -13.41
C ARG A 189 19.50 -2.23 -13.76
N VAL A 190 19.88 -1.41 -12.79
CA VAL A 190 20.77 -0.26 -13.02
C VAL A 190 22.22 -0.72 -12.84
N THR A 191 22.70 -1.48 -13.81
CA THR A 191 24.02 -2.16 -13.78
C THR A 191 25.21 -1.20 -13.78
N ASP A 192 25.04 0.04 -14.21
CA ASP A 192 26.02 1.12 -14.10
C ASP A 192 25.91 1.94 -12.79
N GLY A 193 25.03 1.51 -11.88
CA GLY A 193 24.76 2.11 -10.59
C GLY A 193 25.79 1.73 -9.52
N VAL A 194 25.94 2.60 -8.51
CA VAL A 194 26.83 2.35 -7.36
C VAL A 194 26.28 1.21 -6.49
N ALA A 195 24.96 1.01 -6.45
CA ALA A 195 24.36 -0.14 -5.77
C ALA A 195 24.90 -1.49 -6.27
N VAL A 196 24.89 -1.71 -7.58
CA VAL A 196 25.42 -2.94 -8.20
C VAL A 196 26.92 -3.08 -7.89
N ARG A 197 27.71 -2.01 -8.02
CA ARG A 197 29.14 -2.02 -7.65
C ARG A 197 29.40 -2.38 -6.18
N VAL A 198 28.53 -1.98 -5.25
CA VAL A 198 28.65 -2.37 -3.84
C VAL A 198 28.41 -3.87 -3.67
N LEU A 199 27.41 -4.43 -4.36
CA LEU A 199 27.13 -5.87 -4.34
C LEU A 199 28.28 -6.70 -4.97
N GLU A 200 28.86 -6.22 -6.07
CA GLU A 200 30.08 -6.78 -6.67
C GLU A 200 31.25 -6.84 -5.67
N ILE A 201 31.44 -5.79 -4.86
CA ILE A 201 32.51 -5.73 -3.83
C ILE A 201 32.25 -6.72 -2.68
N PHE A 202 30.99 -7.04 -2.37
CA PHE A 202 30.65 -8.14 -1.45
C PHE A 202 30.82 -9.53 -2.08
N GLY A 203 31.24 -9.62 -3.35
CA GLY A 203 31.38 -10.88 -4.09
C GLY A 203 30.03 -11.50 -4.47
N VAL A 204 28.97 -10.70 -4.53
CA VAL A 204 27.61 -11.19 -4.77
C VAL A 204 27.27 -11.13 -6.24
N ASP A 205 26.83 -12.27 -6.78
CA ASP A 205 26.32 -12.36 -8.15
C ASP A 205 24.90 -11.77 -8.22
N ILE A 206 24.74 -10.80 -9.12
CA ILE A 206 23.50 -10.05 -9.35
C ILE A 206 22.35 -10.97 -9.80
N GLU A 207 22.64 -11.99 -10.62
CA GLU A 207 21.63 -12.94 -11.06
C GLU A 207 21.26 -13.92 -9.94
N ASN A 208 22.16 -14.29 -9.04
CA ASN A 208 21.80 -15.13 -7.88
C ASN A 208 20.89 -14.39 -6.88
N ILE A 209 21.10 -13.09 -6.65
CA ILE A 209 20.11 -12.26 -5.93
C ILE A 209 18.78 -12.28 -6.70
N ARG A 210 18.83 -12.05 -8.02
CA ARG A 210 17.63 -11.98 -8.87
C ARG A 210 16.82 -13.26 -8.82
N GLN A 211 17.45 -14.44 -8.95
CA GLN A 211 16.78 -15.73 -8.83
C GLN A 211 16.21 -15.95 -7.43
N GLN A 212 16.97 -15.71 -6.35
CA GLN A 212 16.45 -15.88 -4.99
C GLN A 212 15.25 -14.96 -4.68
N VAL A 213 15.25 -13.73 -5.21
CA VAL A 213 14.09 -12.82 -5.11
C VAL A 213 12.90 -13.35 -5.91
N LEU A 214 13.11 -13.82 -7.14
CA LEU A 214 12.04 -14.36 -8.00
C LEU A 214 11.46 -15.67 -7.46
N GLU A 215 12.31 -16.52 -6.87
CA GLU A 215 11.90 -17.67 -6.07
C GLU A 215 10.99 -17.17 -4.95
N GLU A 216 11.51 -16.43 -3.95
CA GLU A 216 10.82 -16.03 -2.71
C GLU A 216 9.52 -15.19 -2.87
N ILE A 217 8.96 -14.99 -4.08
CA ILE A 217 7.70 -14.26 -4.30
C ILE A 217 6.52 -15.14 -4.80
N THR A 218 6.68 -16.09 -5.75
CA THR A 218 5.49 -16.70 -6.41
C THR A 218 4.87 -17.91 -5.65
N PRO A 219 3.54 -17.99 -5.38
CA PRO A 219 2.95 -18.93 -4.38
C PRO A 219 3.15 -20.44 -4.66
N LYS A 220 3.57 -21.24 -3.64
CA LYS A 220 4.32 -22.52 -3.72
C LYS A 220 3.62 -23.79 -4.27
N ILE A 221 4.39 -24.60 -5.03
CA ILE A 221 4.03 -25.98 -5.43
C ILE A 221 4.63 -27.01 -4.46
N VAL A 222 3.73 -27.85 -3.95
CA VAL A 222 3.99 -29.23 -3.57
C VAL A 222 3.52 -30.07 -4.76
N GLU A 223 4.42 -30.81 -5.42
CA GLU A 223 4.06 -31.51 -6.67
C GLU A 223 2.89 -32.49 -6.46
N PRO A 224 1.88 -32.50 -7.35
CA PRO A 224 0.82 -33.50 -7.30
C PRO A 224 1.38 -34.90 -7.63
N VAL A 225 0.79 -35.95 -7.06
CA VAL A 225 1.14 -37.33 -7.43
C VAL A 225 0.62 -37.63 -8.83
N VAL A 226 1.48 -37.46 -9.85
CA VAL A 226 1.14 -37.57 -11.27
C VAL A 226 0.86 -39.03 -11.66
N MET A 227 -0.43 -39.36 -11.80
CA MET A 227 -0.86 -40.32 -12.84
C MET A 227 -0.64 -39.68 -14.21
N PRO A 228 -0.21 -40.44 -15.24
CA PRO A 228 0.61 -39.91 -16.33
C PRO A 228 -0.09 -38.88 -17.22
N GLY A 229 0.35 -37.63 -17.16
CA GLY A 229 -0.13 -36.54 -18.03
C GLY A 229 0.58 -35.21 -17.83
N THR A 230 1.60 -34.95 -18.65
CA THR A 230 2.20 -33.62 -18.97
C THR A 230 2.55 -32.64 -17.83
N SER A 231 3.88 -32.44 -17.69
CA SER A 231 4.57 -31.26 -17.13
C SER A 231 3.85 -29.90 -17.37
N ARG A 232 3.98 -28.87 -16.52
CA ARG A 232 5.14 -28.45 -15.71
C ARG A 232 4.67 -27.53 -14.56
N ASP A 233 5.36 -27.55 -13.42
CA ASP A 233 5.03 -26.73 -12.24
C ASP A 233 5.98 -25.55 -11.96
N ARG A 234 5.61 -24.71 -10.96
CA ARG A 234 6.01 -23.28 -10.73
C ARG A 234 6.96 -23.08 -9.48
N THR A 235 7.16 -21.82 -9.00
CA THR A 235 7.37 -21.36 -7.57
C THR A 235 8.80 -21.16 -6.98
N SER A 236 9.11 -20.63 -5.75
CA SER A 236 8.33 -20.33 -4.48
C SER A 236 8.97 -19.38 -3.43
N SER A 237 8.31 -18.49 -2.63
CA SER A 237 6.93 -17.94 -2.57
C SER A 237 6.72 -16.91 -1.41
N ASN A 238 6.06 -15.74 -1.56
CA ASN A 238 5.52 -14.88 -0.44
C ASN A 238 4.44 -13.82 -0.84
N GLU A 239 3.17 -14.17 -0.58
CA GLU A 239 2.16 -13.37 0.15
C GLU A 239 2.03 -11.84 -0.07
N GLU A 240 1.28 -11.47 -1.12
CA GLU A 240 0.71 -10.13 -1.35
C GLU A 240 -0.50 -9.83 -0.44
N TYR A 241 -0.49 -8.69 0.24
CA TYR A 241 -1.67 -8.17 0.97
C TYR A 241 -2.69 -7.62 -0.05
N LEU A 242 -3.45 -8.55 -0.66
CA LEU A 242 -4.37 -8.37 -1.79
C LEU A 242 -4.97 -6.94 -1.89
N PRO A 243 -4.45 -6.07 -2.78
CA PRO A 243 -5.10 -4.81 -3.06
C PRO A 243 -6.45 -5.11 -3.71
N GLN A 244 -7.53 -4.54 -3.16
CA GLN A 244 -8.84 -4.64 -3.78
C GLN A 244 -8.76 -4.09 -5.20
N THR A 245 -8.99 -4.95 -6.19
CA THR A 245 -9.19 -4.49 -7.56
C THR A 245 -10.39 -3.55 -7.58
N THR A 246 -10.28 -2.45 -8.32
CA THR A 246 -11.31 -1.40 -8.31
C THR A 246 -12.60 -1.97 -8.88
N THR A 247 -13.56 -2.24 -8.00
CA THR A 247 -14.82 -2.90 -8.35
C THR A 247 -15.51 -2.15 -9.48
N ASP A 248 -15.70 -2.82 -10.62
CA ASP A 248 -16.38 -2.23 -11.76
C ASP A 248 -17.89 -2.08 -11.49
N PHE A 249 -18.58 -1.38 -12.39
CA PHE A 249 -20.00 -1.06 -12.21
C PHE A 249 -20.91 -2.31 -12.15
N THR A 250 -20.60 -3.35 -12.92
CA THR A 250 -21.37 -4.60 -12.96
C THR A 250 -21.13 -5.41 -11.69
N SER A 251 -19.87 -5.64 -11.31
CA SER A 251 -19.55 -6.37 -10.08
C SER A 251 -20.03 -5.64 -8.82
N GLY A 252 -20.01 -4.29 -8.81
CA GLY A 252 -20.59 -3.48 -7.74
C GLY A 252 -22.12 -3.56 -7.65
N ALA A 253 -22.81 -3.59 -8.80
CA ALA A 253 -24.26 -3.77 -8.85
C ALA A 253 -24.68 -5.18 -8.39
N VAL A 254 -23.96 -6.22 -8.83
CA VAL A 254 -24.13 -7.61 -8.37
C VAL A 254 -23.86 -7.72 -6.86
N SER A 255 -22.82 -7.07 -6.34
CA SER A 255 -22.50 -7.05 -4.90
C SER A 255 -23.62 -6.43 -4.08
N THR A 256 -24.09 -5.25 -4.49
CA THR A 256 -25.23 -4.55 -3.86
C THR A 256 -26.49 -5.42 -3.83
N ARG A 257 -26.77 -6.11 -4.95
CA ARG A 257 -27.95 -6.96 -5.12
C ARG A 257 -27.87 -8.25 -4.31
N PHE A 258 -26.71 -8.92 -4.29
CA PHE A 258 -26.47 -10.09 -3.46
C PHE A 258 -26.57 -9.75 -1.96
N CYS A 259 -25.97 -8.64 -1.53
CA CYS A 259 -26.08 -8.15 -0.14
C CYS A 259 -27.55 -7.96 0.26
N ALA A 260 -28.35 -7.30 -0.58
CA ALA A 260 -29.78 -7.10 -0.31
C ALA A 260 -30.56 -8.42 -0.21
N LEU A 261 -30.35 -9.35 -1.15
CA LEU A 261 -30.99 -10.68 -1.15
C LEU A 261 -30.63 -11.53 0.08
N LEU A 262 -29.42 -11.33 0.64
CA LEU A 262 -28.96 -12.03 1.83
C LEU A 262 -29.45 -11.36 3.13
N SER A 263 -29.24 -10.05 3.30
CA SER A 263 -29.64 -9.31 4.50
C SER A 263 -31.14 -9.34 4.75
N ASN A 264 -31.96 -9.22 3.68
CA ASN A 264 -33.42 -9.30 3.77
C ASN A 264 -33.93 -10.64 4.32
N TRP A 265 -33.10 -11.71 4.28
CA TRP A 265 -33.40 -12.98 4.94
C TRP A 265 -32.76 -13.09 6.32
N VAL A 266 -31.47 -12.75 6.44
CA VAL A 266 -30.67 -12.91 7.66
C VAL A 266 -31.21 -12.10 8.83
N GLU A 267 -31.60 -10.85 8.59
CA GLU A 267 -31.98 -9.91 9.67
C GLU A 267 -33.35 -10.22 10.29
N PRO A 268 -34.45 -10.43 9.52
CA PRO A 268 -35.76 -10.75 10.11
C PRO A 268 -35.77 -12.09 10.87
N HIS A 269 -35.06 -13.09 10.34
CA HIS A 269 -34.90 -14.41 10.96
C HIS A 269 -33.85 -14.43 12.09
N LYS A 270 -33.10 -13.32 12.29
CA LYS A 270 -32.08 -13.14 13.33
C LYS A 270 -30.99 -14.22 13.28
N LEU A 271 -30.61 -14.64 12.07
CA LEU A 271 -29.66 -15.73 11.82
C LEU A 271 -28.20 -15.30 12.06
N GLY A 272 -27.91 -13.99 12.01
CA GLY A 272 -26.56 -13.46 12.16
C GLY A 272 -26.45 -12.04 11.63
N TYR A 273 -25.28 -11.71 11.08
CA TYR A 273 -24.97 -10.43 10.46
C TYR A 273 -24.33 -10.63 9.09
N VAL A 274 -24.80 -9.87 8.10
CA VAL A 274 -24.13 -9.71 6.80
C VAL A 274 -23.24 -8.46 6.88
N VAL A 275 -22.04 -8.55 6.34
CA VAL A 275 -21.04 -7.49 6.29
C VAL A 275 -20.53 -7.38 4.84
N ALA A 276 -20.38 -6.17 4.32
CA ALA A 276 -20.06 -5.90 2.93
C ALA A 276 -18.94 -4.85 2.79
N ASN A 277 -18.71 -4.37 1.56
CA ASN A 277 -17.74 -3.33 1.23
C ASN A 277 -16.30 -3.65 1.65
N GLY A 278 -15.92 -4.93 1.70
CA GLY A 278 -14.56 -5.34 2.05
C GLY A 278 -14.18 -5.14 3.53
N ALA A 279 -15.16 -4.94 4.43
CA ALA A 279 -14.87 -4.84 5.86
C ALA A 279 -14.44 -6.22 6.41
N GLY A 280 -13.17 -6.32 6.79
CA GLY A 280 -12.51 -7.59 7.08
C GLY A 280 -12.69 -8.16 8.49
N PHE A 281 -11.97 -9.25 8.73
CA PHE A 281 -11.85 -9.92 10.03
C PHE A 281 -10.39 -10.27 10.32
N GLN A 282 -10.04 -10.41 11.59
CA GLN A 282 -8.70 -10.74 12.05
C GLN A 282 -8.47 -12.25 12.18
N LEU A 283 -7.27 -12.67 11.81
CA LEU A 283 -6.70 -13.99 12.10
C LEU A 283 -5.89 -13.94 13.42
N PRO A 284 -5.66 -15.09 14.09
CA PRO A 284 -4.90 -15.14 15.35
C PRO A 284 -3.42 -14.74 15.27
N ASN A 285 -2.87 -14.55 14.06
CA ASN A 285 -1.53 -14.00 13.84
C ASN A 285 -1.52 -12.46 13.73
N GLY A 286 -2.69 -11.82 13.66
CA GLY A 286 -2.87 -10.37 13.56
C GLY A 286 -3.33 -9.86 12.19
N ASP A 287 -3.27 -10.69 11.13
CA ASP A 287 -3.63 -10.29 9.76
C ASP A 287 -5.12 -9.99 9.63
N VAL A 288 -5.48 -9.01 8.79
CA VAL A 288 -6.89 -8.68 8.47
C VAL A 288 -7.21 -9.10 7.05
N LEU A 289 -8.05 -10.13 6.88
CA LEU A 289 -8.55 -10.55 5.58
C LEU A 289 -9.85 -9.83 5.22
N ALA A 290 -9.90 -9.33 3.98
CA ALA A 290 -11.02 -8.55 3.43
C ALA A 290 -11.73 -9.30 2.28
N PRO A 291 -12.70 -10.18 2.59
CA PRO A 291 -13.66 -10.66 1.59
C PRO A 291 -14.64 -9.55 1.18
N GLN A 292 -15.14 -9.56 -0.06
CA GLN A 292 -16.08 -8.51 -0.51
C GLN A 292 -17.39 -8.50 0.31
N ILE A 293 -17.92 -9.69 0.61
CA ILE A 293 -19.09 -9.91 1.47
C ILE A 293 -18.79 -11.06 2.45
N SER A 294 -19.29 -10.96 3.68
CA SER A 294 -19.24 -12.01 4.71
C SER A 294 -20.59 -12.18 5.42
N PHE A 295 -20.85 -13.40 5.88
CA PHE A 295 -21.91 -13.69 6.84
C PHE A 295 -21.34 -14.36 8.09
N PHE A 296 -21.67 -13.79 9.24
CA PHE A 296 -21.37 -14.31 10.56
C PHE A 296 -22.66 -14.76 11.23
N SER A 297 -22.80 -16.05 11.51
CA SER A 297 -23.95 -16.56 12.27
C SER A 297 -24.06 -15.92 13.65
N ARG A 298 -25.29 -15.84 14.17
CA ARG A 298 -25.60 -15.40 15.54
C ARG A 298 -24.98 -16.32 16.60
N GLU A 299 -24.53 -17.52 16.21
CA GLU A 299 -23.74 -18.39 17.08
C GLU A 299 -22.32 -17.83 17.26
N ARG A 300 -21.61 -17.58 16.15
CA ARG A 300 -20.26 -17.01 16.13
C ARG A 300 -20.21 -15.55 16.62
N LEU A 301 -21.12 -14.68 16.18
CA LEU A 301 -21.10 -13.23 16.47
C LEU A 301 -22.39 -12.74 17.15
N LYS A 302 -22.30 -12.32 18.43
CA LYS A 302 -23.46 -11.87 19.23
C LYS A 302 -23.83 -10.39 19.03
N ARG A 303 -22.90 -9.56 18.55
CA ARG A 303 -23.04 -8.11 18.33
C ARG A 303 -21.95 -7.65 17.37
N VAL A 304 -22.28 -6.73 16.46
CA VAL A 304 -21.30 -6.10 15.56
C VAL A 304 -20.36 -5.15 16.35
N PRO A 305 -19.03 -5.34 16.29
CA PRO A 305 -18.03 -4.43 16.87
C PRO A 305 -17.78 -3.17 16.01
N ARG A 306 -16.93 -2.25 16.48
CA ARG A 306 -16.41 -1.11 15.69
C ARG A 306 -15.05 -1.38 15.02
N THR A 307 -14.36 -2.44 15.44
CA THR A 307 -13.08 -2.91 14.90
C THR A 307 -13.31 -4.25 14.19
N TYR A 308 -12.34 -4.71 13.41
CA TYR A 308 -12.37 -6.07 12.88
C TYR A 308 -12.42 -7.09 14.04
N PRO A 309 -13.27 -8.14 13.98
CA PRO A 309 -13.30 -9.19 14.98
C PRO A 309 -12.23 -10.25 14.70
N GLU A 310 -11.59 -10.79 15.73
CA GLU A 310 -10.77 -12.01 15.65
C GLU A 310 -11.68 -13.25 15.54
N LEU A 311 -12.30 -13.41 14.36
CA LEU A 311 -13.37 -14.38 14.12
C LEU A 311 -13.50 -14.66 12.63
N VAL A 312 -13.42 -15.94 12.25
CA VAL A 312 -13.65 -16.36 10.86
C VAL A 312 -15.17 -16.36 10.57
N PRO A 313 -15.65 -15.83 9.41
CA PRO A 313 -17.06 -15.91 9.01
C PRO A 313 -17.49 -17.35 8.68
N ASN A 314 -18.82 -17.59 8.65
CA ASN A 314 -19.37 -18.87 8.19
C ASN A 314 -19.37 -18.95 6.65
N LEU A 315 -19.71 -17.84 5.99
CA LEU A 315 -19.81 -17.69 4.55
C LEU A 315 -19.06 -16.44 4.07
N VAL A 316 -18.32 -16.56 2.95
CA VAL A 316 -17.71 -15.42 2.24
C VAL A 316 -18.09 -15.40 0.76
N VAL A 317 -18.03 -14.23 0.14
CA VAL A 317 -18.29 -14.03 -1.29
C VAL A 317 -17.22 -13.15 -1.90
N GLU A 318 -16.71 -13.59 -3.05
CA GLU A 318 -15.99 -12.76 -4.01
C GLU A 318 -16.80 -12.67 -5.30
N ILE A 319 -16.84 -11.49 -5.91
CA ILE A 319 -17.42 -11.26 -7.23
C ILE A 319 -16.28 -10.82 -8.16
N LYS A 320 -16.12 -11.52 -9.29
CA LYS A 320 -15.14 -11.16 -10.30
C LYS A 320 -15.47 -9.79 -10.88
N SER A 321 -14.51 -8.86 -10.82
CA SER A 321 -14.55 -7.63 -11.61
C SER A 321 -13.97 -7.84 -13.02
N ALA A 322 -14.35 -6.99 -13.97
CA ALA A 322 -14.03 -7.16 -15.39
C ALA A 322 -12.54 -7.44 -15.69
N PHE A 323 -11.63 -6.74 -15.00
CA PHE A 323 -10.18 -6.85 -15.19
C PHE A 323 -9.48 -7.93 -14.34
N ASP A 324 -10.22 -8.64 -13.49
CA ASP A 324 -9.63 -9.63 -12.58
C ASP A 324 -9.23 -10.92 -13.30
N ARG A 325 -8.11 -11.51 -12.86
CA ARG A 325 -7.74 -12.88 -13.23
C ARG A 325 -8.57 -13.85 -12.39
N LEU A 326 -9.49 -14.59 -13.02
CA LEU A 326 -10.37 -15.56 -12.35
C LEU A 326 -9.62 -16.50 -11.39
N THR A 327 -8.43 -16.97 -11.79
CA THR A 327 -7.58 -17.87 -11.00
C THR A 327 -7.15 -17.28 -9.65
N LEU A 328 -6.83 -15.98 -9.59
CA LEU A 328 -6.41 -15.33 -8.34
C LEU A 328 -7.58 -15.25 -7.35
N ILE A 329 -8.81 -15.08 -7.84
CA ILE A 329 -10.01 -15.10 -7.00
C ILE A 329 -10.33 -16.52 -6.55
N GLN A 330 -10.15 -17.53 -7.42
CA GLN A 330 -10.27 -18.94 -7.04
C GLN A 330 -9.24 -19.31 -5.95
N GLU A 331 -7.99 -18.85 -6.06
CA GLU A 331 -6.94 -19.02 -5.06
C GLU A 331 -7.31 -18.31 -3.73
N LYS A 332 -7.82 -17.06 -3.78
CA LYS A 332 -8.35 -16.34 -2.60
C LYS A 332 -9.52 -17.08 -1.92
N VAL A 333 -10.47 -17.58 -2.71
CA VAL A 333 -11.64 -18.35 -2.25
C VAL A 333 -11.23 -19.68 -1.62
N MET A 334 -10.23 -20.37 -2.17
CA MET A 334 -9.65 -21.56 -1.54
C MET A 334 -8.95 -21.23 -0.21
N GLY A 335 -8.22 -20.12 -0.13
CA GLY A 335 -7.58 -19.65 1.10
C GLY A 335 -8.58 -19.45 2.25
N PHE A 336 -9.75 -18.87 1.97
CA PHE A 336 -10.83 -18.74 2.97
C PHE A 336 -11.32 -20.09 3.53
N LEU A 337 -11.40 -21.14 2.70
CA LEU A 337 -11.81 -22.48 3.16
C LEU A 337 -10.76 -23.13 4.07
N GLN A 338 -9.47 -22.90 3.79
CA GLN A 338 -8.35 -23.44 4.57
C GLN A 338 -8.37 -22.91 6.01
N ILE A 339 -8.61 -21.61 6.21
CA ILE A 339 -8.69 -20.97 7.53
C ILE A 339 -9.99 -21.26 8.30
N GLY A 340 -10.96 -22.00 7.72
CA GLY A 340 -12.17 -22.43 8.44
C GLY A 340 -13.46 -21.68 8.12
N VAL A 341 -13.56 -21.00 6.97
CA VAL A 341 -14.86 -20.68 6.38
C VAL A 341 -15.53 -21.98 5.90
N GLU A 342 -16.84 -22.11 6.11
CA GLU A 342 -17.60 -23.33 5.80
C GLU A 342 -18.02 -23.36 4.32
N VAL A 343 -18.50 -22.22 3.82
CA VAL A 343 -18.92 -22.02 2.42
C VAL A 343 -18.26 -20.76 1.85
N ALA A 344 -17.72 -20.82 0.64
CA ALA A 344 -17.18 -19.67 -0.06
C ALA A 344 -17.74 -19.61 -1.48
N LEU A 345 -18.04 -18.40 -1.97
CA LEU A 345 -18.60 -18.18 -3.30
C LEU A 345 -17.66 -17.38 -4.19
N LEU A 346 -17.59 -17.78 -5.46
CA LEU A 346 -17.09 -16.95 -6.54
C LEU A 346 -18.22 -16.71 -7.55
N ILE A 347 -18.72 -15.48 -7.58
CA ILE A 347 -19.72 -15.02 -8.56
C ILE A 347 -18.98 -14.43 -9.75
N ASN A 348 -19.30 -14.88 -10.96
CA ASN A 348 -18.66 -14.45 -12.19
C ASN A 348 -19.69 -13.79 -13.12
N PRO A 349 -19.73 -12.45 -13.22
CA PRO A 349 -20.67 -11.74 -14.08
C PRO A 349 -20.45 -11.96 -15.58
N ASP A 350 -19.22 -12.26 -16.01
CA ASP A 350 -18.87 -12.41 -17.44
C ASP A 350 -19.57 -13.64 -18.04
N ASP A 351 -19.51 -14.77 -17.32
CA ASP A 351 -20.13 -16.05 -17.70
C ASP A 351 -21.52 -16.27 -17.08
N ARG A 352 -22.02 -15.31 -16.27
CA ARG A 352 -23.24 -15.41 -15.45
C ARG A 352 -23.33 -16.71 -14.61
N THR A 353 -22.22 -17.06 -13.96
CA THR A 353 -22.13 -18.27 -13.12
C THR A 353 -21.81 -17.97 -11.65
N VAL A 354 -22.13 -18.93 -10.78
CA VAL A 354 -21.74 -18.94 -9.37
C VAL A 354 -21.04 -20.26 -9.07
N ALA A 355 -19.77 -20.20 -8.66
CA ALA A 355 -19.06 -21.34 -8.12
C ALA A 355 -19.26 -21.40 -6.60
N VAL A 356 -19.96 -22.43 -6.13
CA VAL A 356 -20.21 -22.71 -4.70
C VAL A 356 -19.16 -23.67 -4.19
N TYR A 357 -18.31 -23.23 -3.27
CA TYR A 357 -17.34 -24.06 -2.58
C TYR A 357 -17.87 -24.39 -1.19
N ASN A 358 -18.17 -25.64 -0.90
CA ASN A 358 -18.65 -26.10 0.41
C ASN A 358 -17.69 -27.17 0.97
N ARG A 359 -17.06 -26.86 2.09
CA ARG A 359 -16.06 -27.72 2.76
C ARG A 359 -16.62 -29.08 3.20
N HIS A 360 -17.93 -29.20 3.39
CA HIS A 360 -18.59 -30.39 3.91
C HIS A 360 -19.26 -31.25 2.81
N GLN A 361 -19.33 -30.76 1.57
CA GLN A 361 -20.02 -31.40 0.46
C GLN A 361 -19.08 -32.18 -0.46
N LYS A 362 -19.63 -33.15 -1.22
CA LYS A 362 -18.95 -33.81 -2.33
C LYS A 362 -19.87 -33.80 -3.57
N PRO A 363 -19.42 -33.24 -4.72
CA PRO A 363 -18.16 -32.52 -4.92
C PRO A 363 -18.05 -31.26 -4.04
N MET A 364 -16.82 -30.87 -3.69
CA MET A 364 -16.55 -29.70 -2.85
C MET A 364 -16.89 -28.38 -3.57
N ILE A 365 -16.87 -28.40 -4.91
CA ILE A 365 -17.21 -27.28 -5.78
C ILE A 365 -18.44 -27.68 -6.60
N THR A 366 -19.47 -26.84 -6.58
CA THR A 366 -20.63 -26.94 -7.47
C THR A 366 -20.72 -25.68 -8.32
N MET A 367 -20.73 -25.82 -9.65
CA MET A 367 -21.02 -24.70 -10.56
C MET A 367 -22.52 -24.57 -10.74
N LEU A 368 -23.03 -23.34 -10.63
CA LEU A 368 -24.41 -22.97 -10.88
C LEU A 368 -24.50 -21.93 -12.01
N SER A 369 -25.55 -22.05 -12.81
CA SER A 369 -25.90 -21.21 -13.96
C SER A 369 -27.25 -20.51 -13.74
N ASP A 370 -27.70 -19.65 -14.66
CA ASP A 370 -28.94 -18.86 -14.53
C ASP A 370 -30.20 -19.65 -14.11
N ASP A 371 -30.38 -20.85 -14.66
CA ASP A 371 -31.52 -21.73 -14.40
C ASP A 371 -31.47 -22.41 -13.03
N ASP A 372 -30.28 -22.44 -12.41
CA ASP A 372 -30.04 -23.07 -11.11
C ASP A 372 -30.46 -22.16 -9.93
N LYS A 373 -30.48 -22.76 -8.74
CA LYS A 373 -30.84 -22.08 -7.49
C LYS A 373 -29.76 -22.19 -6.42
N LEU A 374 -29.27 -21.03 -5.99
CA LEU A 374 -28.37 -20.89 -4.86
C LEU A 374 -29.17 -21.02 -3.55
N ASN A 375 -28.72 -21.91 -2.67
CA ASN A 375 -29.33 -22.17 -1.36
C ASN A 375 -28.26 -22.72 -0.39
N PHE A 376 -28.44 -22.49 0.92
CA PHE A 376 -27.50 -22.94 1.95
C PHE A 376 -28.24 -23.52 3.17
N PRO A 377 -28.82 -24.73 3.08
CA PRO A 377 -29.79 -25.22 4.06
C PRO A 377 -29.27 -25.29 5.51
N GLU A 378 -27.96 -25.52 5.69
CA GLU A 378 -27.30 -25.63 6.99
C GLU A 378 -27.00 -24.26 7.62
N LEU A 379 -26.65 -23.24 6.81
CA LEU A 379 -26.32 -21.89 7.27
C LEU A 379 -27.55 -20.96 7.33
N LEU A 380 -28.45 -21.11 6.38
CA LEU A 380 -29.57 -20.22 6.10
C LEU A 380 -30.81 -21.06 5.74
N PRO A 381 -31.43 -21.73 6.74
CA PRO A 381 -32.56 -22.61 6.50
C PRO A 381 -33.71 -21.90 5.76
N GLY A 382 -34.18 -22.50 4.67
CA GLY A 382 -35.27 -21.97 3.83
C GLY A 382 -34.88 -20.84 2.86
N TRP A 383 -33.62 -20.38 2.83
CA TRP A 383 -33.17 -19.39 1.85
C TRP A 383 -32.86 -20.03 0.49
N GLU A 384 -33.49 -19.54 -0.55
CA GLU A 384 -33.35 -20.02 -1.93
C GLU A 384 -33.47 -18.83 -2.91
N VAL A 385 -32.52 -18.70 -3.84
CA VAL A 385 -32.47 -17.61 -4.85
C VAL A 385 -32.03 -18.22 -6.18
N SER A 386 -32.76 -17.96 -7.28
CA SER A 386 -32.29 -18.33 -8.62
C SER A 386 -31.09 -17.46 -9.02
N VAL A 387 -30.06 -18.04 -9.63
CA VAL A 387 -28.84 -17.32 -10.04
C VAL A 387 -29.17 -16.16 -10.99
N SER A 388 -30.18 -16.32 -11.86
CA SER A 388 -30.70 -15.25 -12.72
C SER A 388 -31.10 -13.97 -11.97
N GLN A 389 -31.44 -14.06 -10.67
CA GLN A 389 -31.82 -12.92 -9.85
C GLN A 389 -30.62 -12.12 -9.31
N LEU A 390 -29.37 -12.56 -9.50
CA LEU A 390 -28.18 -11.85 -9.03
C LEU A 390 -27.79 -10.68 -9.95
N TRP A 391 -28.18 -10.74 -11.21
CA TRP A 391 -27.76 -9.79 -12.24
C TRP A 391 -28.62 -8.52 -12.25
N PRO A 392 -28.08 -7.37 -12.71
CA PRO A 392 -28.89 -6.19 -13.00
C PRO A 392 -29.98 -6.50 -14.02
N ALA A 393 -31.17 -5.94 -13.84
CA ALA A 393 -32.20 -5.99 -14.87
C ALA A 393 -31.84 -5.01 -16.01
N VAL A 394 -32.10 -5.40 -17.25
CA VAL A 394 -32.21 -4.43 -18.35
C VAL A 394 -33.45 -3.58 -18.08
N LEU A 395 -33.32 -2.27 -18.20
CA LEU A 395 -34.42 -1.31 -18.10
C LEU A 395 -34.62 -0.72 -19.49
N ASP A 396 -35.74 -1.07 -20.11
CA ASP A 396 -36.18 -0.60 -21.44
C ASP A 396 -36.83 0.80 -21.38
#